data_AF-N4T7P9-F1
#
_entry.id   AF-N4T7P9-F1
#
_cell.length_a   1.000
_cell.length_b   1.000
_cell.length_c   1.000
_cell.angle_alpha   90.00
_cell.angle_beta   90.00
_cell.angle_gamma   90.00
#
_symmetry.space_group_name_H-M   'P 1'
#
loop_
_entity.id
_entity.type
_entity.pdbx_description
1 polymer ?
#
loop_
_entity_poly.entity_id
_entity_poly.type
_entity_poly.pdbx_seq_one_letter_code
_entity_poly.pdbx_strand_id
1 'polypeptide(L)'
;MAFGLLESRPKAGGIKRPSISSNPVFKYDLGIEIEGKFHAKIHRDSLKPNEYQIFQTKEEWGSFDELEIRYSDKPLANTNTLNIKDTQLIFIALEEHEEVDVKVCCVDSQSIKVGLFKDGQLIYESEAEKL
;
A
#
# COMPACT_ATOMS: atom_id res chain seq x y z
N MET A 1 -35.73 30.48 55.02
CA MET A 1 -35.80 29.20 54.27
C MET A 1 -34.50 29.08 53.49
N ALA A 2 -33.77 27.99 53.70
CA ALA A 2 -32.48 27.70 53.07
C ALA A 2 -32.70 26.84 51.84
N PHE A 3 -32.22 27.29 50.68
CA PHE A 3 -32.20 26.50 49.44
C PHE A 3 -30.75 26.03 49.22
N GLY A 4 -30.56 24.71 49.33
CA GLY A 4 -29.26 24.06 49.23
C GLY A 4 -28.63 24.22 47.86
N LEU A 5 -27.36 24.60 47.85
CA LEU A 5 -26.47 24.54 46.69
C LEU A 5 -26.30 23.08 46.28
N LEU A 6 -26.78 22.73 45.08
CA LEU A 6 -26.46 21.44 44.47
C LEU A 6 -25.02 21.51 43.94
N GLU A 7 -24.07 20.99 44.72
CA GLU A 7 -22.70 20.74 44.26
C GLU A 7 -22.73 19.70 43.13
N SER A 8 -22.60 20.15 41.88
CA SER A 8 -22.41 19.25 40.75
C SER A 8 -21.01 18.63 40.84
N ARG A 9 -20.96 17.32 41.09
CA ARG A 9 -19.72 16.53 41.07
C ARG A 9 -18.94 16.76 39.76
N PRO A 10 -17.61 16.90 39.79
CA PRO A 10 -16.82 16.84 38.57
C PRO A 10 -16.88 15.39 38.05
N LYS A 11 -17.47 15.17 36.86
CA LYS A 11 -17.33 13.91 36.14
C LYS A 11 -15.88 13.78 35.67
N ALA A 12 -15.02 13.23 36.52
CA ALA A 12 -13.77 12.62 36.10
C ALA A 12 -14.13 11.40 35.25
N GLY A 13 -13.76 11.42 33.97
CA GLY A 13 -14.03 10.29 33.06
C GLY A 13 -14.41 10.69 31.64
N GLY A 14 -13.95 11.84 31.15
CA GLY A 14 -13.91 12.11 29.71
C GLY A 14 -13.05 11.02 29.07
N ILE A 15 -13.73 10.04 28.49
CA ILE A 15 -13.19 8.87 27.82
C ILE A 15 -12.01 9.34 26.98
N LYS A 16 -10.78 8.88 27.28
CA LYS A 16 -9.66 8.99 26.35
C LYS A 16 -10.22 8.42 25.04
N ARG A 17 -10.48 9.28 24.04
CA ARG A 17 -10.65 8.81 22.67
C ARG A 17 -9.48 7.85 22.46
N PRO A 18 -9.69 6.55 22.21
CA PRO A 18 -8.61 5.80 21.63
C PRO A 18 -8.33 6.57 20.36
N SER A 19 -7.19 7.24 20.31
CA SER A 19 -6.64 7.71 19.05
C SER A 19 -6.32 6.42 18.33
N ILE A 20 -7.34 5.80 17.73
CA ILE A 20 -7.16 4.69 16.83
C ILE A 20 -6.39 5.37 15.72
N SER A 21 -5.09 5.18 15.77
CA SER A 21 -4.20 5.34 14.63
C SER A 21 -4.72 4.35 13.59
N SER A 22 -5.86 4.65 12.98
CA SER A 22 -6.41 3.94 11.84
C SER A 22 -5.52 4.35 10.67
N ASN A 23 -4.25 3.94 10.73
CA ASN A 23 -3.44 3.90 9.52
C ASN A 23 -4.26 3.05 8.56
N PRO A 24 -4.65 3.58 7.39
CA PRO A 24 -5.41 2.81 6.45
C PRO A 24 -4.61 1.54 6.15
N VAL A 25 -5.19 0.39 6.48
CA VAL A 25 -4.57 -0.91 6.21
C VAL A 25 -4.77 -1.16 4.73
N PHE A 26 -3.68 -1.18 3.98
CA PHE A 26 -3.71 -1.53 2.58
C PHE A 26 -4.27 -2.95 2.44
N LYS A 27 -5.23 -3.15 1.54
CA LYS A 27 -6.02 -4.39 1.51
C LYS A 27 -5.60 -5.40 0.45
N TYR A 28 -4.68 -5.02 -0.43
CA TYR A 28 -4.28 -5.80 -1.60
C TYR A 28 -2.86 -6.32 -1.50
N ASP A 29 -2.66 -7.58 -1.88
CA ASP A 29 -1.33 -8.11 -2.16
C ASP A 29 -0.93 -7.68 -3.57
N LEU A 30 0.32 -7.25 -3.74
CA LEU A 30 0.86 -6.80 -5.04
C LEU A 30 1.82 -7.86 -5.58
N GLY A 31 1.75 -8.11 -6.88
CA GLY A 31 2.54 -9.17 -7.49
C GLY A 31 2.56 -9.13 -9.01
N ILE A 32 3.03 -10.23 -9.58
CA ILE A 32 3.19 -10.43 -11.02
C ILE A 32 2.58 -11.76 -11.44
N GLU A 33 2.38 -11.92 -12.74
CA GLU A 33 2.02 -13.20 -13.33
C GLU A 33 3.28 -14.05 -13.54
N ILE A 34 3.26 -15.29 -13.05
CA ILE A 34 4.24 -16.32 -13.39
C ILE A 34 3.48 -17.59 -13.73
N GLU A 35 3.66 -18.11 -14.94
CA GLU A 35 3.01 -19.34 -15.44
C GLU A 35 1.47 -19.35 -15.27
N GLY A 36 0.81 -18.21 -15.50
CA GLY A 36 -0.65 -18.08 -15.37
C GLY A 36 -1.17 -18.03 -13.92
N LYS A 37 -0.27 -17.87 -12.94
CA LYS A 37 -0.59 -17.74 -11.52
C LYS A 37 -0.09 -16.43 -10.96
N PHE A 38 -0.84 -15.91 -10.01
CA PHE A 38 -0.43 -14.74 -9.24
C PHE A 38 0.66 -15.12 -8.24
N HIS A 39 1.78 -14.42 -8.32
CA HIS A 39 2.86 -14.50 -7.36
C HIS A 39 2.99 -13.17 -6.64
N ALA A 40 2.65 -13.17 -5.34
CA ALA A 40 2.79 -11.98 -4.51
C ALA A 40 4.29 -11.63 -4.37
N LYS A 41 4.65 -10.41 -4.77
CA LYS A 41 5.97 -9.83 -4.48
C LYS A 41 5.95 -9.06 -3.16
N ILE A 42 4.84 -8.37 -2.88
CA ILE A 42 4.66 -7.58 -1.67
C ILE A 42 3.31 -7.94 -1.03
N HIS A 43 3.36 -8.36 0.23
CA HIS A 43 2.16 -8.65 1.00
C HIS A 43 1.49 -7.36 1.47
N ARG A 44 0.17 -7.34 1.53
CA ARG A 44 -0.63 -6.18 1.97
C ARG A 44 -0.23 -5.67 3.35
N ASP A 45 0.10 -6.59 4.26
CA ASP A 45 0.50 -6.27 5.63
C ASP A 45 1.91 -5.67 5.74
N SER A 46 2.74 -5.83 4.70
CA SER A 46 4.08 -5.27 4.66
C SER A 46 4.06 -3.80 4.21
N LEU A 47 3.05 -3.39 3.44
CA LEU A 47 2.94 -2.02 2.92
C LEU A 47 2.56 -1.04 4.01
N LYS A 48 3.39 -0.01 4.18
CA LYS A 48 3.13 1.08 5.11
C LYS A 48 3.13 2.42 4.39
N PRO A 49 2.36 3.39 4.91
CA PRO A 49 2.38 4.75 4.39
C PRO A 49 3.77 5.35 4.48
N ASN A 50 4.24 5.95 3.38
CA ASN A 50 5.56 6.59 3.27
C ASN A 50 6.77 5.65 3.46
N GLU A 51 6.59 4.33 3.41
CA GLU A 51 7.67 3.34 3.47
C GLU A 51 7.73 2.58 2.14
N TYR A 52 8.68 2.95 1.28
CA TYR A 52 8.87 2.32 -0.02
C TYR A 52 9.49 0.93 0.13
N GLN A 53 8.82 -0.07 -0.42
CA GLN A 53 9.30 -1.43 -0.55
C GLN A 53 9.65 -1.76 -1.99
N ILE A 54 10.71 -2.52 -2.20
CA ILE A 54 11.18 -2.92 -3.53
C ILE A 54 10.15 -3.87 -4.16
N PHE A 55 9.65 -3.49 -5.33
CA PHE A 55 8.78 -4.33 -6.16
C PHE A 55 9.56 -4.99 -7.31
N GLN A 56 10.42 -4.22 -8.00
CA GLN A 56 11.39 -4.75 -8.95
C GLN A 56 12.76 -4.13 -8.69
N THR A 57 13.81 -4.93 -8.69
CA THR A 57 15.17 -4.41 -8.64
C THR A 57 15.57 -3.85 -10.01
N LYS A 58 16.61 -3.01 -10.03
CA LYS A 58 17.23 -2.53 -11.28
C LYS A 58 17.72 -3.64 -12.23
N GLU A 59 17.92 -4.87 -11.73
CA GLU A 59 18.31 -6.02 -12.54
C GLU A 59 17.10 -6.68 -13.24
N GLU A 60 15.92 -6.60 -12.60
CA GLU A 60 14.64 -7.07 -13.17
C GLU A 60 14.01 -5.99 -14.08
N TRP A 61 14.24 -4.71 -13.78
CA TRP A 61 13.65 -3.59 -14.49
C TRP A 61 14.30 -3.39 -15.86
N GLY A 62 13.55 -3.70 -16.92
CA GLY A 62 14.01 -3.61 -18.31
C GLY A 62 13.89 -2.23 -18.96
N SER A 63 13.81 -1.15 -18.17
CA SER A 63 13.61 0.22 -18.67
C SER A 63 12.33 0.39 -19.51
N PHE A 64 11.21 -0.06 -18.95
CA PHE A 64 9.90 0.10 -19.58
C PHE A 64 9.30 1.47 -19.24
N ASP A 65 8.43 1.98 -20.11
CA ASP A 65 7.60 3.18 -19.86
C ASP A 65 6.32 2.86 -19.06
N GLU A 66 6.05 1.58 -18.80
CA GLU A 66 4.88 1.14 -18.06
C GLU A 66 5.24 0.02 -17.07
N LEU A 67 4.76 0.13 -15.85
CA LEU A 67 4.84 -0.92 -14.84
C LEU A 67 3.52 -1.70 -14.77
N GLU A 68 3.62 -3.00 -14.99
CA GLU A 68 2.53 -3.93 -14.77
C GLU A 68 2.50 -4.39 -13.30
N ILE A 69 1.40 -4.11 -12.59
CA ILE A 69 1.16 -4.66 -11.25
C ILE A 69 -0.15 -5.44 -11.24
N ARG A 70 -0.07 -6.70 -10.81
CA ARG A 70 -1.23 -7.52 -10.47
C ARG A 70 -1.54 -7.34 -8.99
N TYR A 71 -2.82 -7.31 -8.65
CA TYR A 71 -3.23 -7.17 -7.26
C TYR A 71 -4.51 -7.94 -6.93
N SER A 72 -4.64 -8.35 -5.67
CA SER A 72 -5.82 -9.05 -5.18
C SER A 72 -5.98 -8.90 -3.68
N ASP A 73 -7.23 -8.83 -3.20
CA ASP A 73 -7.58 -8.85 -1.77
C ASP A 73 -7.87 -10.28 -1.27
N LYS A 74 -7.89 -11.26 -2.19
CA LYS A 74 -8.20 -12.66 -1.87
C LYS A 74 -7.14 -13.24 -0.94
N PRO A 75 -7.53 -14.02 0.08
CA PRO A 75 -6.58 -14.64 1.01
C PRO A 75 -5.60 -15.62 0.34
N LEU A 76 -5.96 -16.17 -0.83
CA LEU A 76 -5.09 -17.03 -1.64
C LEU A 76 -4.00 -16.28 -2.40
N ALA A 77 -4.01 -14.94 -2.40
CA ALA A 77 -3.03 -14.15 -3.14
C ALA A 77 -1.59 -14.41 -2.64
N ASN A 78 -1.41 -14.73 -1.37
CA ASN A 78 -0.10 -15.02 -0.79
C ASN A 78 0.36 -16.47 -0.94
N THR A 79 -0.45 -17.37 -1.50
CA THR A 79 -0.14 -18.81 -1.57
C THR A 79 0.43 -19.25 -2.93
N ASN A 80 0.59 -18.35 -3.89
CA ASN A 80 1.01 -18.65 -5.27
C ASN A 80 0.11 -19.64 -6.02
N THR A 81 -1.10 -19.92 -5.49
CA THR A 81 -2.08 -20.81 -6.11
C THR A 81 -3.25 -20.06 -6.75
N LEU A 82 -3.34 -18.74 -6.50
CA LEU A 82 -4.37 -17.90 -7.07
C LEU A 82 -4.19 -17.82 -8.59
N ASN A 83 -5.25 -18.12 -9.34
CA ASN A 83 -5.24 -18.01 -10.79
C ASN A 83 -5.12 -16.54 -11.20
N ILE A 84 -4.36 -16.25 -12.26
CA ILE A 84 -4.19 -14.87 -12.70
C ILE A 84 -5.52 -14.20 -13.10
N LYS A 85 -6.50 -14.97 -13.59
CA LYS A 85 -7.85 -14.48 -13.96
C LYS A 85 -8.66 -13.98 -12.76
N ASP A 86 -8.27 -14.39 -11.55
CA ASP A 86 -8.90 -14.00 -10.30
C ASP A 86 -8.28 -12.74 -9.69
N THR A 87 -7.28 -12.14 -10.36
CA THR A 87 -6.60 -10.91 -9.97
C THR A 87 -7.02 -9.74 -10.83
N GLN A 88 -6.80 -8.54 -10.29
CA GLN A 88 -6.91 -7.32 -11.06
C GLN A 88 -5.53 -6.91 -11.57
N LEU A 89 -5.53 -6.09 -12.61
CA LEU A 89 -4.33 -5.59 -13.26
C LEU A 89 -4.40 -4.08 -13.35
N ILE A 90 -3.29 -3.42 -13.02
CA ILE A 90 -3.10 -1.99 -13.26
C ILE A 90 -1.79 -1.78 -14.00
N PHE A 91 -1.85 -0.85 -14.95
CA PHE A 91 -0.68 -0.31 -15.63
C PHE A 91 -0.43 1.09 -15.09
N ILE A 92 0.82 1.33 -14.69
CA ILE A 92 1.24 2.61 -14.16
C ILE A 92 2.27 3.16 -15.13
N ALA A 93 1.93 4.28 -15.78
CA ALA A 93 2.86 4.98 -16.65
C ALA A 93 4.03 5.51 -15.82
N LEU A 94 5.25 5.22 -16.28
CA LEU A 94 6.51 5.59 -15.69
C LEU A 94 7.41 6.27 -16.72
N GLU A 95 8.38 7.04 -16.25
CA GLU A 95 9.42 7.59 -17.13
C GLU A 95 10.46 6.51 -17.47
N GLU A 96 10.87 6.44 -18.74
CA GLU A 96 11.85 5.48 -19.22
C GLU A 96 13.23 5.77 -18.59
N HIS A 97 13.59 4.96 -17.60
CA HIS A 97 14.87 5.04 -16.92
C HIS A 97 15.49 3.65 -16.76
N GLU A 98 16.76 3.54 -17.17
CA GLU A 98 17.59 2.35 -17.00
C GLU A 98 18.24 2.32 -15.62
N GLU A 99 18.51 1.10 -15.13
CA GLU A 99 19.24 0.81 -13.89
C GLU A 99 18.60 1.42 -12.62
N VAL A 100 17.27 1.43 -12.55
CA VAL A 100 16.50 1.96 -11.41
C VAL A 100 15.73 0.87 -10.67
N ASP A 101 15.65 1.00 -9.35
CA ASP A 101 14.79 0.16 -8.52
C ASP A 101 13.37 0.73 -8.52
N VAL A 102 12.39 -0.12 -8.85
CA VAL A 102 10.97 0.20 -8.73
C VAL A 102 10.51 -0.15 -7.34
N LYS A 103 10.09 0.86 -6.58
CA LYS A 103 9.58 0.67 -5.22
C LYS A 103 8.16 1.19 -5.10
N VAL A 104 7.39 0.59 -4.20
CA VAL A 104 6.00 0.96 -3.98
C VAL A 104 5.71 1.17 -2.50
N CYS A 105 4.82 2.11 -2.19
CA CYS A 105 4.25 2.29 -0.86
C CYS A 105 2.74 2.53 -0.95
N CYS A 106 2.00 2.28 0.14
CA CYS A 106 0.58 2.61 0.17
C CYS A 106 0.37 4.08 0.53
N VAL A 107 -0.65 4.70 -0.05
CA VAL A 107 -1.10 6.06 0.29
C VAL A 107 -2.26 5.97 1.27
N ASP A 108 -3.23 5.14 0.92
CA ASP A 108 -4.40 4.81 1.69
C ASP A 108 -4.71 3.31 1.55
N SER A 109 -5.94 2.90 1.85
CA SER A 109 -6.35 1.50 1.78
C SER A 109 -6.45 0.95 0.35
N GLN A 110 -6.55 1.83 -0.65
CA GLN A 110 -6.81 1.49 -2.05
C GLN A 110 -5.90 2.16 -3.07
N SER A 111 -4.95 2.99 -2.64
CA SER A 111 -4.03 3.66 -3.57
C SER A 111 -2.59 3.39 -3.17
N ILE A 112 -1.75 3.31 -4.18
CA ILE A 112 -0.31 3.10 -4.03
C ILE A 112 0.44 4.19 -4.77
N LYS A 113 1.65 4.47 -4.29
CA LYS A 113 2.65 5.24 -4.99
C LYS A 113 3.73 4.32 -5.48
N VAL A 114 4.16 4.55 -6.71
CA VAL A 114 5.30 3.89 -7.35
C VAL A 114 6.38 4.94 -7.51
N GLY A 115 7.56 4.66 -6.97
CA GLY A 115 8.75 5.48 -7.11
C GLY A 115 9.84 4.74 -7.87
N LEU A 116 10.50 5.44 -8.78
CA LEU A 116 11.74 5.00 -9.41
C LEU A 116 12.91 5.53 -8.58
N PHE A 117 13.80 4.64 -8.17
CA PHE A 117 14.96 4.97 -7.35
C PHE A 117 16.26 4.67 -8.09
N LYS A 118 17.12 5.68 -8.24
CA LYS A 118 18.48 5.52 -8.74
C LYS A 118 19.46 5.77 -7.60
N ASP A 119 20.33 4.80 -7.32
CA ASP A 119 21.30 4.88 -6.22
C ASP A 119 20.67 5.24 -4.85
N GLY A 120 19.42 4.82 -4.62
CA GLY A 120 18.66 5.12 -3.41
C GLY A 120 17.97 6.48 -3.38
N GLN A 121 18.12 7.30 -4.42
CA GLN A 121 17.41 8.57 -4.58
C GLN A 121 16.17 8.41 -5.45
N LEU A 122 15.03 8.93 -4.99
CA LEU A 122 13.79 8.99 -5.78
C LEU A 122 13.98 9.98 -6.94
N ILE A 123 13.84 9.50 -8.17
CA ILE A 123 13.96 10.32 -9.39
C ILE A 123 12.63 10.62 -10.06
N TYR A 124 11.65 9.73 -9.89
CA TYR A 124 10.32 9.84 -10.47
C TYR A 124 9.30 9.14 -9.57
N GLU A 125 8.09 9.67 -9.51
CA GLU A 125 7.00 9.12 -8.71
C GLU A 125 5.67 9.20 -9.48
N SER A 126 4.88 8.14 -9.40
CA SER A 126 3.53 8.04 -9.97
C SER A 126 2.58 7.44 -8.95
N GLU A 127 1.34 7.90 -8.93
CA GLU A 127 0.31 7.42 -8.01
C GLU A 127 -0.77 6.67 -8.77
N ALA A 128 -1.13 5.50 -8.24
CA ALA A 128 -2.22 4.68 -8.72
C ALA A 128 -3.34 4.69 -7.68
N GLU A 129 -4.44 5.36 -8.03
CA GLU A 129 -5.62 5.50 -7.19
C GLU A 129 -6.67 4.42 -7.52
N LYS A 130 -7.49 4.09 -6.52
CA LYS A 130 -8.69 3.23 -6.67
C LYS A 130 -8.41 1.84 -7.25
N LEU A 131 -7.42 1.16 -6.67
CA LEU A 131 -7.27 -0.29 -6.79
C LEU A 131 -8.49 -1.01 -6.19
#